data_AF-A0A7S0JRV6-F1
#
_entry.id   AF-A0A7S0JRV6-F1
#
_cell.length_a   1.000
_cell.length_b   1.000
_cell.length_c   1.000
_cell.angle_alpha   90.00
_cell.angle_beta   90.00
_cell.angle_gamma   90.00
#
_symmetry.space_group_name_H-M   'P 1'
#
loop_
_entity.id
_entity.type
_entity.pdbx_description
1 polymer ?
#
loop_
_entity_poly.entity_id
_entity_poly.type
_entity_poly.pdbx_seq_one_letter_code
_entity_poly.pdbx_strand_id
1 'polypeptide(L)'
;FVDLYSHIYPFYQISPQERITDAYLDQYLWYEADKRGLFPNWVKPSDSEPPPVLVYKWCQGINNLDGVWETDEGQCTVLMETKLEKVFEKVDLRLLNRLLRLIVDHNIADYMSGKNNVTLAYKDMMHINRYGMVRGLCFAGFMFQYYALVIDLLLVTLSRASDMAGPPHVPNDFLTFPTVEQERGHPLRLYMRYVDRIYAVFRFTADDARDLIQRHLTEHPDPNNENVVGYNNKRCWPRDARMRLMKHDVNLGRAVFRPDRAP
;
A
#
# COMPACT_ATOMS: atom_id res chain seq x y z
N PHE A 1 -13.05 -23.99 0.56
CA PHE A 1 -11.98 -23.46 1.43
C PHE A 1 -10.81 -24.41 1.38
N VAL A 2 -9.61 -23.88 1.48
CA VAL A 2 -8.40 -24.69 1.64
C VAL A 2 -7.77 -24.33 2.97
N ASP A 3 -7.40 -25.37 3.72
CA ASP A 3 -6.84 -25.26 5.05
C ASP A 3 -5.32 -25.27 4.97
N LEU A 4 -4.68 -24.25 5.54
CA LEU A 4 -3.23 -24.12 5.67
C LEU A 4 -2.77 -24.37 7.11
N TYR A 5 -3.61 -25.01 7.93
CA TYR A 5 -3.42 -25.37 9.35
C TYR A 5 -3.25 -24.20 10.33
N SER A 6 -3.01 -22.99 9.82
CA SER A 6 -2.90 -21.73 10.59
C SER A 6 -4.03 -20.76 10.27
N HIS A 7 -4.49 -20.78 9.03
CA HIS A 7 -5.58 -19.98 8.53
C HIS A 7 -6.23 -20.69 7.35
N ILE A 8 -7.44 -20.28 7.03
CA ILE A 8 -8.24 -20.88 5.96
C ILE A 8 -8.42 -19.82 4.87
N TYR A 9 -8.18 -20.19 3.60
CA TYR A 9 -8.42 -19.29 2.49
C TYR A 9 -9.62 -19.71 1.64
N PRO A 10 -10.46 -18.76 1.19
CA PRO A 10 -11.56 -19.06 0.30
C PRO A 10 -11.02 -19.47 -1.07
N PHE A 11 -11.55 -20.57 -1.61
CA PHE A 11 -11.28 -21.02 -2.97
C PHE A 11 -12.60 -20.97 -3.73
N TYR A 12 -12.61 -20.23 -4.84
CA TYR A 12 -13.80 -20.06 -5.67
C TYR A 12 -13.68 -20.92 -6.91
N GLN A 13 -14.72 -21.68 -7.20
CA GLN A 13 -14.82 -22.45 -8.43
C GLN A 13 -15.75 -21.72 -9.39
N ILE A 14 -15.18 -21.26 -10.51
CA ILE A 14 -15.90 -20.57 -11.58
C ILE A 14 -16.14 -21.56 -12.72
N SER A 15 -17.21 -21.37 -13.49
CA SER A 15 -17.50 -22.21 -14.64
C SER A 15 -16.35 -22.13 -15.68
N PRO A 16 -16.00 -23.24 -16.36
CA PRO A 16 -14.87 -23.24 -17.29
C PRO A 16 -15.02 -22.25 -18.46
N GLN A 17 -16.24 -22.07 -18.97
CA GLN A 17 -16.51 -21.15 -20.08
C GLN A 17 -16.26 -19.70 -19.68
N GLU A 18 -16.75 -19.28 -18.53
CA GLU A 18 -16.50 -17.93 -18.00
C GLU A 18 -15.03 -17.74 -17.62
N ARG A 19 -14.37 -18.80 -17.13
CA ARG A 19 -12.95 -18.73 -16.81
C ARG A 19 -12.10 -18.44 -18.04
N ILE A 20 -12.46 -18.96 -19.22
CA ILE A 20 -11.74 -18.67 -20.47
C ILE A 20 -11.88 -17.18 -20.83
N THR A 21 -13.08 -16.62 -20.71
CA THR A 21 -13.32 -15.19 -20.98
C THR A 21 -12.61 -14.30 -19.97
N ASP A 22 -12.67 -14.65 -18.68
CA ASP A 22 -12.02 -13.90 -17.60
C ASP A 22 -10.50 -13.92 -17.74
N ALA A 23 -9.92 -15.06 -18.14
CA ALA A 23 -8.48 -15.20 -18.35
C ALA A 23 -8.00 -14.40 -19.57
N TYR A 24 -8.74 -14.41 -20.67
CA TYR A 24 -8.42 -13.58 -21.83
C TYR A 24 -8.47 -12.09 -21.47
N LEU A 25 -9.51 -11.68 -20.74
CA LEU A 25 -9.67 -10.30 -20.31
C LEU A 25 -8.54 -9.86 -19.37
N ASP A 26 -8.17 -10.69 -18.39
CA ASP A 26 -7.06 -10.40 -17.48
C ASP A 26 -5.75 -10.13 -18.24
N GLN A 27 -5.39 -11.01 -19.18
CA GLN A 27 -4.18 -10.84 -20.00
C GLN A 27 -4.22 -9.57 -20.87
N TYR A 28 -5.37 -9.28 -21.47
CA TYR A 28 -5.57 -8.06 -22.25
C TYR A 28 -5.41 -6.80 -21.39
N LEU A 29 -6.00 -6.79 -20.19
CA LEU A 29 -5.94 -5.65 -19.26
C LEU A 29 -4.52 -5.36 -18.81
N TRP A 30 -3.76 -6.39 -18.40
CA TRP A 30 -2.38 -6.21 -17.96
C TRP A 30 -1.47 -5.73 -19.09
N TYR A 31 -1.62 -6.28 -20.30
CA TYR A 31 -0.83 -5.86 -21.46
C TYR A 31 -1.07 -4.39 -21.84
N GLU A 32 -2.33 -3.96 -21.93
CA GLU A 32 -2.66 -2.56 -22.23
C GLU A 32 -2.30 -1.60 -21.09
N ALA A 33 -2.39 -2.05 -19.84
CA ALA A 33 -2.03 -1.25 -18.67
C ALA A 33 -0.52 -0.98 -18.60
N ASP A 34 0.31 -1.98 -18.85
CA ASP A 34 1.77 -1.83 -18.88
C ASP A 34 2.21 -0.94 -20.05
N LYS A 35 1.66 -1.17 -21.25
CA LYS A 35 1.93 -0.36 -22.44
C LYS A 35 1.63 1.14 -22.24
N ARG A 36 0.64 1.47 -21.41
CA ARG A 36 0.24 2.86 -21.12
C ARG A 36 0.86 3.40 -19.83
N GLY A 37 1.65 2.62 -19.10
CA GLY A 37 2.23 3.01 -17.82
C GLY A 37 1.19 3.32 -16.74
N LEU A 38 0.10 2.53 -16.67
CA LEU A 38 -1.00 2.78 -15.73
C LEU A 38 -0.56 2.66 -14.26
N PHE A 39 0.27 1.66 -13.95
CA PHE A 39 0.75 1.41 -12.60
C PHE A 39 2.11 2.08 -12.38
N PRO A 40 2.24 2.96 -11.37
CA PRO A 40 3.51 3.61 -11.07
C PRO A 40 4.51 2.66 -10.41
N ASN A 41 5.77 3.09 -10.40
CA ASN A 41 6.94 2.33 -9.95
C ASN A 41 6.87 1.75 -8.52
N TRP A 42 6.07 2.35 -7.62
CA TRP A 42 5.90 1.90 -6.23
C TRP A 42 4.89 0.76 -6.04
N VAL A 43 4.09 0.44 -7.07
CA VAL A 43 3.13 -0.68 -7.02
C VAL A 43 3.87 -1.99 -7.28
N LYS A 44 3.90 -2.86 -6.27
CA LYS A 44 4.55 -4.17 -6.30
C LYS A 44 3.52 -5.27 -5.93
N PRO A 45 3.71 -6.53 -6.35
CA PRO A 45 4.79 -7.06 -7.19
C PRO A 45 4.75 -6.52 -8.62
N SER A 46 5.93 -6.37 -9.24
CA SER A 46 6.11 -6.05 -10.65
C SER A 46 6.86 -7.19 -11.34
N ASP A 47 6.62 -7.39 -12.63
CA ASP A 47 7.22 -8.51 -13.39
C ASP A 47 8.75 -8.40 -13.53
N SER A 48 9.29 -7.20 -13.32
CA SER A 48 10.72 -6.92 -13.43
C SER A 48 11.59 -7.58 -12.36
N GLU A 49 11.03 -7.86 -11.18
CA GLU A 49 11.85 -8.15 -9.99
C GLU A 49 11.23 -9.24 -9.10
N PRO A 50 11.99 -10.30 -8.76
CA PRO A 50 11.54 -11.25 -7.76
C PRO A 50 11.58 -10.64 -6.34
N PRO A 51 10.77 -11.13 -5.38
CA PRO A 51 10.68 -10.55 -4.05
C PRO A 51 12.01 -10.37 -3.29
N PRO A 52 13.00 -11.29 -3.36
CA PRO A 52 14.29 -11.08 -2.70
C PRO A 52 15.09 -9.90 -3.28
N VAL A 53 15.02 -9.69 -4.60
CA VAL A 53 15.68 -8.55 -5.27
C VAL A 53 14.99 -7.25 -4.89
N LEU A 54 13.66 -7.26 -4.74
CA LEU A 54 12.91 -6.10 -4.26
C LEU A 54 13.37 -5.68 -2.85
N VAL A 55 13.58 -6.65 -1.94
CA VAL A 55 14.09 -6.36 -0.59
C VAL A 55 15.51 -5.77 -0.67
N TYR A 56 16.37 -6.33 -1.53
CA TYR A 56 17.71 -5.79 -1.75
C TYR A 56 17.67 -4.35 -2.25
N LYS A 57 16.85 -4.05 -3.27
CA LYS A 57 16.67 -2.69 -3.79
C LYS A 57 16.09 -1.74 -2.75
N TRP A 58 15.18 -2.21 -1.90
CA TRP A 58 14.64 -1.40 -0.80
C TRP A 58 15.73 -1.02 0.22
N CYS A 59 16.57 -1.98 0.63
CA CYS A 59 17.70 -1.70 1.52
C CYS A 59 18.72 -0.75 0.87
N GLN A 60 19.04 -0.96 -0.41
CA GLN A 60 19.95 -0.10 -1.16
C GLN A 60 19.37 1.31 -1.32
N GLY A 61 18.08 1.43 -1.64
CA GLY A 61 17.38 2.70 -1.76
C GLY A 61 17.40 3.49 -0.47
N ILE A 62 17.12 2.84 0.67
CA ILE A 62 17.25 3.49 2.00
C ILE A 62 18.67 4.00 2.22
N ASN A 63 19.68 3.19 1.93
CA ASN A 63 21.08 3.57 2.16
C ASN A 63 21.56 4.70 1.26
N ASN A 64 21.01 4.82 0.05
CA ASN A 64 21.37 5.84 -0.92
C ASN A 64 20.62 7.17 -0.73
N LEU A 65 19.64 7.22 0.20
CA LEU A 65 18.97 8.48 0.56
C LEU A 65 19.98 9.46 1.15
N ASP A 66 19.77 10.73 0.84
CA ASP A 66 20.70 11.78 1.22
C ASP A 66 20.61 12.09 2.73
N GLY A 67 21.75 11.98 3.43
CA GLY A 67 21.88 12.24 4.86
C GLY A 67 21.02 11.34 5.76
N VAL A 68 20.60 10.14 5.30
CA VAL A 68 19.62 9.30 6.02
C VAL A 68 20.07 8.80 7.40
N TRP A 69 21.38 8.61 7.58
CA TRP A 69 21.99 8.08 8.81
C TRP A 69 22.50 9.17 9.75
N GLU A 70 22.51 10.43 9.30
CA GLU A 70 22.98 11.56 10.11
C GLU A 70 21.93 11.88 11.19
N THR A 71 22.37 12.10 12.43
CA THR A 71 21.45 12.40 13.55
C THR A 71 21.94 13.56 14.41
N ASP A 72 22.97 14.28 13.98
CA ASP A 72 23.64 15.31 14.78
C ASP A 72 22.71 16.48 15.11
N GLU A 73 21.79 16.81 14.20
CA GLU A 73 20.79 17.88 14.36
C GLU A 73 19.46 17.38 14.97
N GLY A 74 19.41 16.16 15.51
CA GLY A 74 18.19 15.56 16.06
C GLY A 74 17.19 15.08 14.99
N GLN A 75 17.67 14.80 13.78
CA GLN A 75 16.88 14.24 12.69
C GLN A 75 16.46 12.80 13.00
N CYS A 76 15.24 12.43 12.60
CA CYS A 76 14.67 11.11 12.88
C CYS A 76 14.23 10.42 11.59
N THR A 77 14.57 9.13 11.46
CA THR A 77 14.13 8.28 10.35
C THR A 77 13.11 7.25 10.87
N VAL A 78 11.93 7.21 10.25
CA VAL A 78 10.83 6.33 10.66
C VAL A 78 10.46 5.40 9.51
N LEU A 79 10.53 4.09 9.75
CA LEU A 79 10.00 3.07 8.83
C LEU A 79 8.63 2.64 9.33
N MET A 80 7.60 2.84 8.50
CA MET A 80 6.25 2.38 8.75
C MET A 80 5.96 1.16 7.88
N GLU A 81 5.55 0.05 8.51
CA GLU A 81 4.94 -1.10 7.86
C GLU A 81 3.49 -1.18 8.31
N THR A 82 2.55 -1.21 7.37
CA THR A 82 1.14 -1.40 7.66
C THR A 82 0.48 -2.32 6.64
N LYS A 83 -0.65 -2.92 7.03
CA LYS A 83 -1.46 -3.76 6.16
C LYS A 83 -2.83 -3.11 5.98
N LEU A 84 -3.25 -2.95 4.73
CA LEU A 84 -4.60 -2.50 4.42
C LEU A 84 -5.59 -3.61 4.76
N GLU A 85 -6.36 -3.41 5.83
CA GLU A 85 -7.30 -4.43 6.30
C GLU A 85 -8.54 -4.50 5.42
N LYS A 86 -8.90 -5.73 5.02
CA LYS A 86 -10.19 -6.07 4.41
C LYS A 86 -10.51 -5.28 3.13
N VAL A 87 -9.50 -4.85 2.36
CA VAL A 87 -9.71 -4.09 1.11
C VAL A 87 -10.68 -4.83 0.19
N PHE A 88 -10.41 -6.11 -0.10
CA PHE A 88 -11.31 -6.94 -0.94
C PHE A 88 -12.75 -6.98 -0.44
N GLU A 89 -12.97 -6.99 0.88
CA GLU A 89 -14.30 -7.11 1.47
C GLU A 89 -15.01 -5.75 1.54
N LYS A 90 -14.26 -4.64 1.56
CA LYS A 90 -14.77 -3.28 1.75
C LYS A 90 -14.93 -2.47 0.45
N VAL A 91 -14.78 -3.09 -0.71
CA VAL A 91 -14.99 -2.40 -1.98
C VAL A 91 -16.47 -2.32 -2.32
N ASP A 92 -16.97 -1.09 -2.52
CA ASP A 92 -18.27 -0.85 -3.11
C ASP A 92 -18.19 -1.02 -4.64
N LEU A 93 -19.00 -1.93 -5.18
CA LEU A 93 -19.06 -2.25 -6.61
C LEU A 93 -19.55 -1.08 -7.45
N ARG A 94 -20.37 -0.18 -6.90
CA ARG A 94 -20.84 1.01 -7.62
C ARG A 94 -19.72 2.03 -7.82
N LEU A 95 -18.93 2.25 -6.77
CA LEU A 95 -17.75 3.10 -6.84
C LEU A 95 -16.71 2.48 -7.77
N LEU A 96 -16.46 1.17 -7.63
CA LEU A 96 -15.53 0.44 -8.48
C LEU A 96 -15.90 0.58 -9.97
N ASN A 97 -17.18 0.46 -10.33
CA ASN A 97 -17.62 0.64 -11.72
C ASN A 97 -17.29 2.04 -12.26
N ARG A 98 -17.54 3.08 -11.48
CA ARG A 98 -17.21 4.46 -11.88
C ARG A 98 -15.71 4.67 -12.05
N LEU A 99 -14.90 4.10 -11.18
CA LEU A 99 -13.44 4.17 -11.29
C LEU A 99 -12.94 3.39 -12.52
N LEU A 100 -13.43 2.16 -12.74
CA LEU A 100 -13.05 1.35 -13.90
C LEU A 100 -13.39 2.04 -15.22
N ARG A 101 -14.52 2.73 -15.32
CA ARG A 101 -14.91 3.52 -16.51
C ARG A 101 -13.93 4.64 -16.87
N LEU A 102 -13.04 5.06 -15.96
CA LEU A 102 -12.00 6.05 -16.26
C LEU A 102 -10.83 5.44 -17.03
N ILE A 103 -10.58 4.13 -16.88
CA ILE A 103 -9.39 3.46 -17.44
C ILE A 103 -9.70 2.49 -18.57
N VAL A 104 -10.89 1.89 -18.58
CA VAL A 104 -11.32 0.91 -19.59
C VAL A 104 -12.64 1.33 -20.24
N ASP A 105 -12.96 0.72 -21.37
CA ASP A 105 -14.25 0.94 -22.03
C ASP A 105 -15.42 0.57 -21.10
N HIS A 106 -16.53 1.29 -21.24
CA HIS A 106 -17.73 1.12 -20.42
C HIS A 106 -18.26 -0.32 -20.41
N ASN A 107 -18.21 -1.04 -21.54
CA ASN A 107 -18.65 -2.43 -21.62
C ASN A 107 -17.79 -3.36 -20.74
N ILE A 108 -16.47 -3.15 -20.75
CA ILE A 108 -15.53 -3.93 -19.94
C ILE A 108 -15.73 -3.59 -18.46
N ALA A 109 -15.88 -2.31 -18.11
CA ALA A 109 -16.14 -1.88 -16.74
C ALA A 109 -17.44 -2.48 -16.18
N ASP A 110 -18.50 -2.51 -16.98
CA ASP A 110 -19.79 -3.09 -16.62
C ASP A 110 -19.70 -4.60 -16.47
N TYR A 111 -18.97 -5.29 -17.36
CA TYR A 111 -18.69 -6.71 -17.22
C TYR A 111 -17.94 -7.03 -15.92
N MET A 112 -16.83 -6.35 -15.66
CA MET A 112 -16.00 -6.57 -14.46
C MET A 112 -16.78 -6.31 -13.16
N SER A 113 -17.58 -5.23 -13.14
CA SER A 113 -18.38 -4.89 -11.96
C SER A 113 -19.54 -5.87 -11.76
N GLY A 114 -20.24 -6.22 -12.85
CA GLY A 114 -21.34 -7.18 -12.85
C GLY A 114 -20.89 -8.58 -12.44
N LYS A 115 -19.70 -9.00 -12.84
CA LYS A 115 -19.13 -10.31 -12.53
C LYS A 115 -18.81 -10.52 -11.05
N ASN A 116 -18.68 -9.44 -10.27
CA ASN A 116 -18.54 -9.53 -8.82
C ASN A 116 -19.89 -9.75 -8.10
N ASN A 117 -21.01 -9.41 -8.73
CA ASN A 117 -22.36 -9.56 -8.18
C ASN A 117 -22.97 -10.93 -8.51
N VAL A 118 -22.32 -11.98 -8.01
CA VAL A 118 -22.70 -13.39 -8.25
C VAL A 118 -23.27 -14.03 -6.99
N THR A 119 -24.07 -15.08 -7.17
CA THR A 119 -24.52 -15.92 -6.05
C THR A 119 -23.39 -16.87 -5.65
N LEU A 120 -22.86 -16.68 -4.44
CA LEU A 120 -21.92 -17.59 -3.82
C LEU A 120 -22.68 -18.78 -3.24
N ALA A 121 -22.27 -19.98 -3.63
CA ALA A 121 -22.87 -21.24 -3.22
C ALA A 121 -21.87 -22.07 -2.42
N TYR A 122 -22.30 -22.57 -1.25
CA TYR A 122 -21.55 -23.59 -0.51
C TYR A 122 -22.51 -24.58 0.12
N LYS A 123 -22.53 -25.81 -0.39
CA LYS A 123 -23.53 -26.84 -0.03
C LYS A 123 -24.94 -26.26 -0.16
N ASP A 124 -25.70 -26.20 0.92
CA ASP A 124 -27.07 -25.68 0.95
C ASP A 124 -27.15 -24.16 1.17
N MET A 125 -26.01 -23.49 1.42
CA MET A 125 -25.95 -22.06 1.66
C MET A 125 -25.80 -21.29 0.34
N MET A 126 -26.69 -20.34 0.11
CA MET A 126 -26.67 -19.46 -1.07
C MET A 126 -26.74 -18.00 -0.61
N HIS A 127 -25.83 -17.16 -1.11
CA HIS A 127 -25.82 -15.72 -0.81
C HIS A 127 -25.39 -14.91 -2.02
N ILE A 128 -26.12 -13.83 -2.33
CA ILE A 128 -25.78 -12.93 -3.44
C ILE A 128 -24.72 -11.92 -2.96
N ASN A 129 -23.54 -11.93 -3.59
CA ASN A 129 -22.46 -11.02 -3.24
C ASN A 129 -22.75 -9.58 -3.69
N ARG A 130 -23.37 -8.78 -2.82
CA ARG A 130 -23.68 -7.37 -3.13
C ARG A 130 -22.54 -6.40 -2.83
N TYR A 131 -21.56 -6.81 -2.03
CA TYR A 131 -20.50 -5.94 -1.50
C TYR A 131 -19.17 -6.69 -1.41
N GLY A 132 -18.08 -6.03 -1.79
CA GLY A 132 -16.76 -6.64 -1.88
C GLY A 132 -16.49 -7.34 -3.21
N MET A 133 -15.20 -7.47 -3.52
CA MET A 133 -14.70 -8.14 -4.72
C MET A 133 -14.49 -9.63 -4.49
N VAL A 134 -14.81 -10.44 -5.51
CA VAL A 134 -14.57 -11.88 -5.48
C VAL A 134 -13.12 -12.16 -5.88
N ARG A 135 -12.31 -12.62 -4.92
CA ARG A 135 -10.86 -12.86 -5.11
C ARG A 135 -10.53 -13.93 -6.15
N GLY A 136 -11.47 -14.81 -6.50
CA GLY A 136 -11.25 -15.93 -7.40
C GLY A 136 -11.42 -15.62 -8.89
N LEU A 137 -11.91 -14.44 -9.27
CA LEU A 137 -11.98 -14.02 -10.67
C LEU A 137 -10.56 -13.84 -11.21
N CYS A 138 -10.30 -14.21 -12.47
CA CYS A 138 -8.95 -14.11 -13.04
C CYS A 138 -8.42 -12.66 -13.00
N PHE A 139 -9.24 -11.68 -13.37
CA PHE A 139 -8.90 -10.25 -13.34
C PHE A 139 -9.06 -9.58 -11.96
N ALA A 140 -9.29 -10.34 -10.88
CA ALA A 140 -9.38 -9.78 -9.53
C ALA A 140 -8.08 -9.10 -9.09
N GLY A 141 -6.93 -9.60 -9.54
CA GLY A 141 -5.62 -8.99 -9.29
C GLY A 141 -5.54 -7.57 -9.85
N PHE A 142 -5.97 -7.38 -11.10
CA PHE A 142 -6.00 -6.07 -11.75
C PHE A 142 -6.92 -5.09 -11.01
N MET A 143 -8.17 -5.51 -10.71
CA MET A 143 -9.12 -4.67 -9.97
C MET A 143 -8.57 -4.25 -8.60
N PHE A 144 -7.95 -5.19 -7.89
CA PHE A 144 -7.35 -4.91 -6.59
C PHE A 144 -6.20 -3.91 -6.69
N GLN A 145 -5.27 -4.10 -7.63
CA GLN A 145 -4.13 -3.22 -7.80
C GLN A 145 -4.55 -1.81 -8.20
N TYR A 146 -5.56 -1.68 -9.06
CA TYR A 146 -6.12 -0.38 -9.44
C TYR A 146 -6.85 0.30 -8.29
N TYR A 147 -7.69 -0.43 -7.55
CA TYR A 147 -8.37 0.13 -6.38
C TYR A 147 -7.37 0.55 -5.29
N ALA A 148 -6.34 -0.26 -5.07
CA ALA A 148 -5.28 0.06 -4.12
C ALA A 148 -4.42 1.25 -4.59
N LEU A 149 -4.21 1.44 -5.90
CA LEU A 149 -3.58 2.66 -6.41
C LEU A 149 -4.37 3.92 -6.03
N VAL A 150 -5.71 3.88 -6.08
CA VAL A 150 -6.54 4.99 -5.61
C VAL A 150 -6.32 5.27 -4.13
N ILE A 151 -6.16 4.22 -3.31
CA ILE A 151 -5.81 4.37 -1.88
C ILE A 151 -4.40 4.95 -1.73
N ASP A 152 -3.43 4.53 -2.54
CA ASP A 152 -2.05 5.04 -2.50
C ASP A 152 -2.03 6.56 -2.75
N LEU A 153 -2.81 7.04 -3.72
CA LEU A 153 -2.94 8.47 -4.01
C LEU A 153 -3.53 9.27 -2.83
N LEU A 154 -4.43 8.66 -2.06
CA LEU A 154 -4.97 9.25 -0.83
C LEU A 154 -3.93 9.29 0.31
N LEU A 155 -3.02 8.32 0.36
CA LEU A 155 -2.00 8.23 1.42
C LEU A 155 -0.76 9.08 1.15
N VAL A 156 -0.30 9.13 -0.10
CA VAL A 156 0.96 9.80 -0.48
C VAL A 156 0.73 11.29 -0.78
N THR A 157 -0.50 11.70 -1.12
CA THR A 157 -0.87 12.99 -1.75
C THR A 157 -0.46 13.10 -3.21
N LEU A 158 -1.21 13.88 -4.00
CA LEU A 158 -1.01 13.98 -5.47
C LEU A 158 0.33 14.61 -5.85
N SER A 159 0.78 15.63 -5.11
CA SER A 159 2.06 16.30 -5.39
C SER A 159 3.22 15.32 -5.20
N ARG A 160 3.27 14.65 -4.04
CA ARG A 160 4.33 13.70 -3.74
C ARG A 160 4.27 12.47 -4.64
N ALA A 161 3.08 11.97 -4.98
CA ALA A 161 2.92 10.88 -5.92
C ALA A 161 3.46 11.26 -7.31
N SER A 162 3.26 12.50 -7.75
CA SER A 162 3.82 13.01 -9.01
C SER A 162 5.35 13.07 -8.97
N ASP A 163 5.95 13.52 -7.87
CA ASP A 163 7.42 13.57 -7.70
C ASP A 163 8.03 12.16 -7.76
N MET A 164 7.36 11.19 -7.14
CA MET A 164 7.81 9.79 -7.09
C MET A 164 7.67 9.07 -8.44
N ALA A 165 6.59 9.34 -9.18
CA ALA A 165 6.33 8.73 -10.48
C ALA A 165 7.20 9.36 -11.57
N GLY A 166 7.56 10.63 -11.42
CA GLY A 166 8.24 11.40 -12.44
C GLY A 166 7.27 11.90 -13.54
N PRO A 167 7.77 12.68 -14.50
CA PRO A 167 6.96 13.19 -15.60
C PRO A 167 6.46 12.04 -16.50
N PRO A 168 5.24 12.10 -17.07
CA PRO A 168 4.66 11.01 -17.85
C PRO A 168 5.49 10.58 -19.08
N HIS A 169 6.30 11.49 -19.63
CA HIS A 169 7.16 11.19 -20.78
C HIS A 169 8.43 10.42 -20.39
N VAL A 170 8.91 10.58 -19.16
CA VAL A 170 10.12 9.96 -18.63
C VAL A 170 9.84 9.58 -17.17
N PRO A 171 9.14 8.45 -16.93
CA PRO A 171 8.85 8.01 -15.58
C PRO A 171 10.13 7.64 -14.83
N ASN A 172 10.12 7.85 -13.52
CA ASN A 172 11.25 7.52 -12.65
C ASN A 172 11.32 6.01 -12.39
N ASP A 173 12.53 5.51 -12.20
CA ASP A 173 12.74 4.15 -11.71
C ASP A 173 12.38 4.03 -10.21
N PHE A 174 12.15 2.80 -9.76
CA PHE A 174 11.81 2.51 -8.36
C PHE A 174 12.87 3.05 -7.38
N LEU A 175 12.43 3.86 -6.40
CA LEU A 175 13.25 4.52 -5.38
C LEU A 175 14.28 5.53 -5.91
N THR A 176 14.02 6.11 -7.07
CA THR A 176 14.87 7.16 -7.65
C THR A 176 14.11 8.47 -7.80
N PHE A 177 14.79 9.57 -7.51
CA PHE A 177 14.31 10.93 -7.78
C PHE A 177 15.29 11.60 -8.75
N PRO A 178 14.84 12.53 -9.60
CA PRO A 178 15.73 13.21 -10.54
C PRO A 178 16.66 14.22 -9.84
N THR A 179 16.23 14.79 -8.71
CA THR A 179 17.04 15.74 -7.91
C THR A 179 16.92 15.49 -6.41
N VAL A 180 17.98 15.83 -5.68
CA VAL A 180 18.03 15.77 -4.20
C VAL A 180 17.03 16.75 -3.57
N GLU A 181 16.77 17.88 -4.23
CA GLU A 181 15.76 18.86 -3.77
C GLU A 181 14.36 18.27 -3.75
N GLN A 182 13.96 17.53 -4.80
CA GLN A 182 12.69 16.83 -4.83
C GLN A 182 12.63 15.71 -3.79
N GLU A 183 13.73 14.99 -3.59
CA GLU A 183 13.81 14.01 -2.50
C GLU A 183 13.56 14.69 -1.13
N ARG A 184 14.18 15.85 -0.89
CA ARG A 184 14.08 16.67 0.34
C ARG A 184 12.78 17.43 0.53
N GLY A 185 12.02 17.68 -0.54
CA GLY A 185 10.81 18.51 -0.51
C GLY A 185 9.67 17.98 0.38
N HIS A 186 9.71 16.71 0.79
CA HIS A 186 8.67 16.13 1.64
C HIS A 186 9.25 15.13 2.65
N PRO A 187 8.67 14.97 3.87
CA PRO A 187 9.17 14.01 4.85
C PRO A 187 9.11 12.55 4.38
N LEU A 188 8.08 12.16 3.63
CA LEU A 188 7.98 10.83 3.01
C LEU A 188 9.02 10.68 1.88
N ARG A 189 10.05 9.88 2.10
CA ARG A 189 11.15 9.65 1.15
C ARG A 189 10.88 8.48 0.23
N LEU A 190 10.56 7.32 0.78
CA LEU A 190 10.32 6.11 0.02
C LEU A 190 8.94 5.55 0.34
N TYR A 191 8.27 5.04 -0.68
CA TYR A 191 6.99 4.39 -0.57
C TYR A 191 6.98 3.16 -1.47
N MET A 192 6.51 2.04 -0.95
CA MET A 192 6.19 0.87 -1.75
C MET A 192 4.93 0.20 -1.21
N ARG A 193 4.13 -0.34 -2.13
CA ARG A 193 3.02 -1.21 -1.77
C ARG A 193 3.24 -2.59 -2.37
N TYR A 194 3.26 -3.62 -1.53
CA TYR A 194 3.29 -5.01 -1.95
C TYR A 194 1.92 -5.64 -1.71
N VAL A 195 1.09 -5.71 -2.75
CA VAL A 195 -0.31 -6.12 -2.68
C VAL A 195 -1.08 -5.28 -1.63
N ASP A 196 -1.34 -5.83 -0.45
CA ASP A 196 -2.06 -5.19 0.66
C ASP A 196 -1.16 -4.62 1.75
N ARG A 197 0.16 -4.79 1.63
CA ARG A 197 1.16 -4.27 2.60
C ARG A 197 1.78 -2.99 2.07
N ILE A 198 1.84 -1.97 2.92
CA ILE A 198 2.45 -0.69 2.63
C ILE A 198 3.70 -0.55 3.47
N TYR A 199 4.76 -0.06 2.84
CA TYR A 199 6.01 0.31 3.48
C TYR A 199 6.36 1.74 3.10
N ALA A 200 6.60 2.56 4.10
CA ALA A 200 6.91 3.98 3.93
C ALA A 200 8.10 4.35 4.80
N VAL A 201 9.02 5.15 4.26
CA VAL A 201 10.18 5.69 4.97
C VAL A 201 10.01 7.19 5.06
N PHE A 202 9.98 7.69 6.29
CA PHE A 202 9.93 9.11 6.59
C PHE A 202 11.26 9.59 7.13
N ARG A 203 11.64 10.80 6.75
CA ARG A 203 12.78 11.53 7.28
C ARG A 203 12.29 12.87 7.80
N PHE A 204 12.31 13.03 9.12
CA PHE A 204 11.86 14.24 9.79
C PHE A 204 13.03 15.08 10.27
N THR A 205 12.89 16.39 10.16
CA THR A 205 13.74 17.33 10.90
C THR A 205 13.35 17.32 12.39
N ALA A 206 14.21 17.88 13.25
CA ALA A 206 13.92 17.97 14.68
C ALA A 206 12.68 18.84 14.99
N ASP A 207 12.39 19.83 14.14
CA ASP A 207 11.22 20.69 14.27
C ASP A 207 9.95 19.97 13.81
N ASP A 208 9.98 19.30 12.65
CA ASP A 208 8.84 18.54 12.13
C ASP A 208 8.44 17.41 13.08
N ALA A 209 9.43 16.68 13.63
CA ALA A 209 9.18 15.61 14.57
C ALA A 209 8.52 16.15 15.86
N ARG A 210 8.98 17.30 16.37
CA ARG A 210 8.40 17.93 17.57
C ARG A 210 6.97 18.40 17.33
N ASP A 211 6.71 19.07 16.21
CA ASP A 211 5.38 19.57 15.86
C ASP A 211 4.39 18.40 15.66
N LEU A 212 4.80 17.35 14.94
CA LEU A 212 3.98 16.15 14.74
C LEU A 212 3.62 15.46 16.06
N ILE A 213 4.60 15.30 16.96
CA ILE A 213 4.37 14.74 18.30
C ILE A 213 3.42 15.63 19.11
N GLN A 214 3.61 16.96 19.05
CA GLN A 214 2.79 17.90 19.79
C GLN A 214 1.33 17.87 19.34
N ARG A 215 1.08 17.84 18.03
CA ARG A 215 -0.28 17.68 17.47
C ARG A 215 -0.91 16.37 17.95
N HIS A 216 -0.19 15.27 17.85
CA HIS A 216 -0.66 13.96 18.30
C HIS A 216 -1.02 13.95 19.80
N LEU A 217 -0.15 14.52 20.66
CA LEU A 217 -0.40 14.59 22.11
C LEU A 217 -1.49 15.59 22.51
N THR A 218 -1.80 16.55 21.64
CA THR A 218 -2.93 17.48 21.85
C THR A 218 -4.26 16.75 21.67
N GLU A 219 -4.37 15.86 20.68
CA GLU A 219 -5.58 15.06 20.46
C GLU A 219 -5.66 13.85 21.39
N HIS A 220 -4.50 13.24 21.68
CA HIS A 220 -4.38 12.04 22.50
C HIS A 220 -3.40 12.27 23.66
N PRO A 221 -3.83 12.99 24.72
CA PRO A 221 -2.95 13.28 25.85
C PRO A 221 -2.58 12.00 26.60
N ASP A 222 -1.27 11.84 26.88
CA ASP A 222 -0.72 10.73 27.67
C ASP A 222 -0.02 11.26 28.93
N PRO A 223 -0.76 11.50 30.03
CA PRO A 223 -0.18 12.01 31.28
C PRO A 223 0.64 10.95 32.02
N ASN A 224 0.41 9.66 31.78
CA ASN A 224 1.00 8.55 32.53
C ASN A 224 2.19 7.88 31.82
N ASN A 225 2.59 8.36 30.64
CA ASN A 225 3.59 7.71 29.78
C ASN A 225 3.23 6.27 29.38
N GLU A 226 1.93 5.99 29.26
CA GLU A 226 1.41 4.67 28.89
C GLU A 226 1.65 4.36 27.40
N ASN A 227 2.05 5.34 26.59
CA ASN A 227 2.36 5.11 25.18
C ASN A 227 3.49 4.10 24.94
N VAL A 228 4.42 3.97 25.90
CA VAL A 228 5.47 2.94 25.84
C VAL A 228 4.88 1.53 26.03
N VAL A 229 3.80 1.43 26.81
CA VAL A 229 3.10 0.18 27.06
C VAL A 229 2.28 -0.18 25.82
N GLY A 230 2.49 -1.39 25.30
CA GLY A 230 1.79 -1.90 24.12
C GLY A 230 2.41 -1.51 22.78
N TYR A 231 3.57 -0.84 22.75
CA TYR A 231 4.32 -0.66 21.51
C TYR A 231 4.94 -2.00 21.06
N ASN A 232 4.48 -2.51 19.92
CA ASN A 232 4.94 -3.79 19.39
C ASN A 232 6.37 -3.68 18.87
N ASN A 233 7.21 -4.66 19.21
CA ASN A 233 8.60 -4.74 18.76
C ASN A 233 8.94 -6.16 18.30
N LYS A 234 9.87 -6.28 17.34
CA LYS A 234 10.28 -7.57 16.77
C LYS A 234 11.08 -8.38 17.81
N ARG A 235 10.50 -9.50 18.26
CA ARG A 235 11.11 -10.40 19.28
C ARG A 235 12.10 -11.41 18.69
N CYS A 236 12.23 -11.47 17.37
CA CYS A 236 13.21 -12.33 16.70
C CYS A 236 14.66 -11.86 16.90
N TRP A 237 14.88 -10.56 17.18
CA TRP A 237 16.20 -10.00 17.40
C TRP A 237 16.59 -9.96 18.89
N PRO A 238 17.91 -10.05 19.21
CA PRO A 238 18.42 -9.84 20.56
C PRO A 238 18.01 -8.49 21.16
N ARG A 239 18.06 -8.39 22.50
CA ARG A 239 17.61 -7.17 23.20
C ARG A 239 18.37 -5.90 22.80
N ASP A 240 19.65 -6.05 22.46
CA ASP A 240 20.53 -4.93 22.10
C ASP A 240 20.36 -4.48 20.65
N ALA A 241 19.84 -5.35 19.78
CA ALA A 241 19.68 -5.11 18.35
C ALA A 241 18.26 -4.70 17.94
N ARG A 242 17.27 -4.81 18.84
CA ARG A 242 15.90 -4.34 18.60
C ARG A 242 15.74 -2.87 18.98
N MET A 243 14.69 -2.24 18.45
CA MET A 243 14.37 -0.83 18.73
C MET A 243 14.29 -0.57 20.23
N ARG A 244 14.99 0.46 20.72
CA ARG A 244 14.90 0.94 22.10
C ARG A 244 13.62 1.76 22.26
N LEU A 245 12.94 1.58 23.38
CA LEU A 245 11.66 2.25 23.62
C LEU A 245 11.89 3.54 24.41
N MET A 246 12.25 4.61 23.70
CA MET A 246 12.33 5.97 24.27
C MET A 246 11.00 6.70 24.08
N LYS A 247 10.65 7.58 25.03
CA LYS A 247 9.39 8.35 24.98
C LYS A 247 9.23 9.13 23.67
N HIS A 248 10.31 9.79 23.22
CA HIS A 248 10.31 10.54 21.96
C HIS A 248 10.00 9.64 20.77
N ASP A 249 10.78 8.57 20.57
CA ASP A 249 10.67 7.66 19.42
C ASP A 249 9.32 6.95 19.36
N VAL A 250 8.79 6.54 20.53
CA VAL A 250 7.49 5.86 20.63
C VAL A 250 6.36 6.82 20.26
N ASN A 251 6.40 8.06 20.77
CA ASN A 251 5.39 9.06 20.44
C ASN A 251 5.48 9.45 18.97
N LEU A 252 6.70 9.59 18.40
CA LEU A 252 6.88 9.83 16.97
C LEU A 252 6.29 8.70 16.13
N GLY A 253 6.61 7.44 16.48
CA GLY A 253 6.08 6.27 15.79
C GLY A 253 4.54 6.19 15.83
N ARG A 254 3.93 6.53 16.98
CA ARG A 254 2.46 6.60 17.11
C ARG A 254 1.87 7.76 16.31
N ALA A 255 2.51 8.92 16.33
CA ALA A 255 2.07 10.10 15.59
C ALA A 255 2.14 9.90 14.07
N VAL A 256 3.19 9.23 13.57
CA VAL A 256 3.31 8.86 12.14
C VAL A 256 2.26 7.84 11.74
N PHE A 257 1.93 6.88 12.61
CA PHE A 257 0.92 5.85 12.33
C PHE A 257 -0.51 6.39 12.38
N ARG A 258 -0.77 7.40 13.21
CA ARG A 258 -2.04 8.12 13.29
C ARG A 258 -1.86 9.56 12.79
N PRO A 259 -1.71 9.76 11.47
CA PRO A 259 -1.76 11.10 10.93
C PRO A 259 -3.21 11.58 11.06
N ASP A 260 -3.47 12.36 12.11
CA ASP A 260 -4.68 13.14 12.23
C ASP A 260 -4.61 14.22 11.14
N ARG A 261 -5.27 13.93 10.01
CA ARG A 261 -5.26 14.69 8.74
C ARG A 261 -3.90 14.68 8.02
N ALA A 262 -3.89 14.10 6.81
CA ALA A 262 -2.94 14.56 5.80
C ALA A 262 -3.14 16.08 5.61
N PRO A 263 -2.06 16.88 5.45
CA PRO A 263 -2.18 18.31 5.18
C PRO A 263 -3.07 18.61 3.96
#